data_AF-A0A7D9H8I8-F1
#
_entry.id   AF-A0A7D9H8I8-F1
#
_cell.length_a   1.000
_cell.length_b   1.000
_cell.length_c   1.000
_cell.angle_alpha   90.00
_cell.angle_beta   90.00
_cell.angle_gamma   90.00
#
_symmetry.space_group_name_H-M   'P 1'
#
loop_
_entity.id
_entity.type
_entity.pdbx_description
1 polymer ?
#
loop_
_entity_poly.entity_id
_entity_poly.type
_entity_poly.pdbx_seq_one_letter_code
_entity_poly.pdbx_strand_id
1 'polypeptide(L)'
;MPSLLEALEQKYGISISIFVPCKSPRALVPSLLVLNDCDITTAGEKEALVAKCSGVEELDLAKNKLNEWPEVFCILQQMPRLKFVNLSFNELSMPIWEQLRNLVLNSTYVKWESVQEMIDHLPHLEELHLSLNDYNHVHLWKFEYQGKHRHSHLRKLHFTGNPVMDWWEVCKLGYAFPNLESLVLANCPIKSLNVDKKYQRSESECESISPHDAFRKLKILNMNSTNLAAWEDIERLSLFPALNCVRIQGCPLWESNEYTEHERRQLLIARLPNVETLNGGGKIGHDEREDAERAFIRYYMDKPECERPERYFELVSIHGKLDPLVNIDLRPEKRVKVLFTCGTNSEIRPVDVYRTVSDLKIKLEAFAGFSASKMRLYYVDQDFRDTAGPEEMKYPHKQLYSYNISSGDEIIIDYK
;
A
#
# COMPACT_ATOMS: atom_id res chain seq x y z
N MET A 1 31.38 -4.97 -43.51
CA MET A 1 30.61 -6.17 -43.89
C MET A 1 29.64 -5.74 -44.98
N PRO A 2 29.40 -6.55 -46.01
CA PRO A 2 28.62 -6.11 -47.15
C PRO A 2 27.15 -5.86 -46.79
N SER A 3 26.55 -4.91 -47.49
CA SER A 3 25.10 -4.72 -47.56
C SER A 3 24.48 -5.74 -48.52
N LEU A 4 23.16 -5.90 -48.44
CA LEU A 4 22.37 -6.70 -49.38
C LEU A 4 22.57 -6.20 -50.81
N LEU A 5 22.63 -4.88 -51.01
CA LEU A 5 22.90 -4.27 -52.30
C LEU A 5 24.28 -4.66 -52.86
N GLU A 6 25.33 -4.60 -52.05
CA GLU A 6 26.68 -5.01 -52.45
C GLU A 6 26.76 -6.52 -52.76
N ALA A 7 26.10 -7.35 -51.94
CA ALA A 7 26.01 -8.80 -52.19
C ALA A 7 25.25 -9.12 -53.49
N LEU A 8 24.18 -8.37 -53.78
CA LEU A 8 23.44 -8.45 -55.04
C LEU A 8 24.31 -8.08 -56.24
N GLU A 9 25.10 -7.00 -56.14
CA GLU A 9 26.01 -6.57 -57.20
C GLU A 9 27.14 -7.57 -57.43
N GLN A 10 27.69 -8.15 -56.37
CA GLN A 10 28.71 -9.18 -56.48
C GLN A 10 28.17 -10.46 -57.15
N LYS A 11 26.95 -10.87 -56.81
CA LYS A 11 26.38 -12.14 -57.29
C LYS A 11 25.69 -12.03 -58.65
N TYR A 12 25.05 -10.90 -58.93
CA TYR A 12 24.21 -10.71 -60.12
C TYR A 12 24.63 -9.54 -61.01
N GLY A 13 25.63 -8.75 -60.60
CA GLY A 13 26.12 -7.58 -61.35
C GLY A 13 27.21 -7.87 -62.38
N ILE A 14 27.77 -9.09 -62.43
CA ILE A 14 28.80 -9.44 -63.43
C ILE A 14 28.14 -9.69 -64.79
N SER A 15 28.20 -8.67 -65.65
CA SER A 15 28.06 -8.84 -67.09
C SER A 15 29.30 -9.58 -67.60
N ILE A 16 29.25 -10.91 -67.67
CA ILE A 16 30.23 -11.67 -68.44
C ILE A 16 30.01 -11.30 -69.90
N SER A 17 30.92 -10.49 -70.46
CA SER A 17 30.95 -10.11 -71.86
C SER A 17 31.34 -11.30 -72.75
N ILE A 18 30.46 -12.29 -72.88
CA ILE A 18 30.42 -13.15 -74.06
C ILE A 18 29.49 -12.45 -75.03
N PHE A 19 29.98 -12.10 -76.21
CA PHE A 19 29.24 -11.38 -77.23
C PHE A 19 28.04 -12.22 -77.70
N VAL A 20 26.89 -12.04 -77.04
CA VAL A 20 25.58 -12.55 -77.43
C VAL A 20 24.76 -11.34 -77.89
N PRO A 21 24.11 -11.36 -79.07
CA PRO A 21 23.41 -10.19 -79.58
C PRO A 21 22.27 -9.78 -78.64
N CYS A 22 22.40 -8.57 -78.08
CA CYS A 22 21.37 -7.76 -77.43
C CYS A 22 20.29 -8.51 -76.64
N LYS A 23 20.58 -8.84 -75.38
CA LYS A 23 19.62 -8.56 -74.30
C LYS A 23 20.27 -7.54 -73.39
N SER A 24 19.57 -6.43 -73.14
CA SER A 24 19.99 -5.41 -72.17
C SER A 24 20.34 -6.09 -70.83
N PRO A 25 21.34 -5.59 -70.07
CA PRO A 25 21.59 -6.06 -68.71
C PRO A 25 20.25 -6.05 -67.96
N ARG A 26 19.91 -7.15 -67.28
CA ARG A 26 18.61 -7.27 -66.61
C ARG A 26 18.53 -6.15 -65.57
N ALA A 27 17.67 -5.17 -65.80
CA ALA A 27 17.42 -4.07 -64.85
C ALA A 27 16.81 -4.58 -63.53
N LEU A 28 16.20 -5.77 -63.57
CA LEU A 28 15.56 -6.43 -62.44
C LEU A 28 16.23 -7.78 -62.18
N VAL A 29 16.44 -8.07 -60.89
CA VAL A 29 16.94 -9.38 -60.46
C VAL A 29 15.84 -10.46 -60.56
N PRO A 30 16.18 -11.76 -60.52
CA PRO A 30 15.19 -12.83 -60.56
C PRO A 30 14.16 -12.73 -59.41
N SER A 31 12.98 -13.34 -59.59
CA SER A 31 11.93 -13.39 -58.56
C SER A 31 12.34 -14.18 -57.32
N LEU A 32 13.27 -15.13 -57.46
CA LEU A 32 13.93 -15.82 -56.36
C LEU A 32 15.36 -15.32 -56.21
N LEU A 33 15.67 -14.76 -55.05
CA LEU A 33 17.02 -14.38 -54.63
C LEU A 33 17.51 -15.35 -53.58
N VAL A 34 18.70 -15.92 -53.80
CA VAL A 34 19.38 -16.75 -52.80
C VAL A 34 20.71 -16.10 -52.51
N LEU A 35 20.88 -15.54 -51.31
CA LEU A 35 22.06 -14.79 -50.87
C LEU A 35 22.55 -15.32 -49.53
N ASN A 36 22.67 -16.64 -49.44
CA ASN A 36 23.09 -17.32 -48.23
C ASN A 36 24.59 -17.17 -48.01
N ASP A 37 25.03 -17.06 -46.75
CA ASP A 37 26.45 -17.02 -46.37
C ASP A 37 27.24 -15.89 -47.05
N CYS A 38 26.59 -14.73 -47.25
CA CYS A 38 27.16 -13.58 -47.95
C CYS A 38 27.65 -12.49 -46.98
N ASP A 39 27.75 -12.77 -45.68
CA ASP A 39 28.12 -11.80 -44.63
C ASP A 39 27.25 -10.53 -44.60
N ILE A 40 26.00 -10.61 -45.07
CA ILE A 40 25.10 -9.46 -45.16
C ILE A 40 24.76 -8.97 -43.76
N THR A 41 24.93 -7.67 -43.53
CA THR A 41 24.61 -7.01 -42.24
C THR A 41 23.60 -5.88 -42.36
N THR A 42 23.47 -5.28 -43.54
CA THR A 42 22.58 -4.14 -43.82
C THR A 42 21.87 -4.28 -45.16
N ALA A 43 20.81 -3.52 -45.40
CA ALA A 43 20.08 -3.43 -46.65
C ALA A 43 20.94 -2.74 -47.73
N GLY A 44 21.57 -1.61 -47.39
CA GLY A 44 22.23 -0.73 -48.36
C GLY A 44 21.28 0.37 -48.86
N GLU A 45 21.62 1.00 -49.98
CA GLU A 45 20.88 2.15 -50.51
C GLU A 45 19.44 1.77 -50.91
N LYS A 46 18.47 2.49 -50.34
CA LYS A 46 17.03 2.20 -50.46
C LYS A 46 16.55 2.29 -51.91
N GLU A 47 16.83 3.39 -52.59
CA GLU A 47 16.35 3.67 -53.95
C GLU A 47 16.88 2.63 -54.96
N ALA A 48 18.16 2.26 -54.82
CA ALA A 48 18.77 1.23 -55.64
C ALA A 48 18.18 -0.16 -55.41
N LEU A 49 17.89 -0.52 -54.15
CA LEU A 49 17.22 -1.78 -53.80
C LEU A 49 15.81 -1.85 -54.41
N VAL A 50 15.00 -0.79 -54.29
CA VAL A 50 13.66 -0.75 -54.89
C VAL A 50 13.75 -0.92 -56.40
N ALA A 51 14.67 -0.22 -57.06
CA ALA A 51 14.85 -0.30 -58.51
C ALA A 51 15.21 -1.72 -58.97
N LYS A 52 16.08 -2.43 -58.24
CA LYS A 52 16.55 -3.77 -58.60
C LYS A 52 15.63 -4.90 -58.15
N CYS A 53 14.97 -4.77 -57.00
CA CYS A 53 14.30 -5.86 -56.29
C CYS A 53 12.77 -5.75 -56.25
N SER A 54 12.16 -4.77 -56.92
CA SER A 54 10.70 -4.60 -56.96
C SER A 54 9.91 -5.82 -57.48
N GLY A 55 10.56 -6.71 -58.24
CA GLY A 55 9.97 -7.95 -58.78
C GLY A 55 10.26 -9.22 -57.96
N VAL A 56 10.93 -9.12 -56.82
CA VAL A 56 11.30 -10.28 -55.98
C VAL A 56 10.07 -10.83 -55.25
N GLU A 57 9.88 -12.14 -55.31
CA GLU A 57 8.81 -12.88 -54.63
C GLU A 57 9.35 -13.80 -53.53
N GLU A 58 10.59 -14.29 -53.66
CA GLU A 58 11.23 -15.18 -52.68
C GLU A 58 12.66 -14.71 -52.38
N LEU A 59 12.99 -14.61 -51.10
CA LEU A 59 14.29 -14.12 -50.63
C LEU A 59 14.89 -15.07 -49.58
N ASP A 60 16.00 -15.72 -49.91
CA ASP A 60 16.76 -16.53 -48.97
C ASP A 60 18.02 -15.77 -48.53
N LEU A 61 18.05 -15.42 -47.24
CA LEU A 61 19.14 -14.76 -46.54
C LEU A 61 19.70 -15.64 -45.43
N ALA A 62 19.57 -16.96 -45.54
CA ALA A 62 20.06 -17.85 -44.51
C ALA A 62 21.57 -17.69 -44.27
N LYS A 63 22.00 -17.83 -43.01
CA LYS A 63 23.41 -17.80 -42.61
C LYS A 63 24.11 -16.46 -42.96
N ASN A 64 23.42 -15.35 -42.75
CA ASN A 64 24.02 -14.02 -42.83
C ASN A 64 24.27 -13.47 -41.42
N LYS A 65 24.64 -12.19 -41.33
CA LYS A 65 24.98 -11.50 -40.08
C LYS A 65 23.94 -10.42 -39.74
N LEU A 66 22.69 -10.64 -40.14
CA LEU A 66 21.58 -9.77 -39.73
C LEU A 66 21.27 -10.03 -38.26
N ASN A 67 21.29 -8.98 -37.45
CA ASN A 67 21.07 -9.05 -36.01
C ASN A 67 19.94 -8.13 -35.52
N GLU A 68 19.52 -7.15 -36.32
CA GLU A 68 18.55 -6.13 -35.94
C GLU A 68 17.28 -6.19 -36.81
N TRP A 69 16.10 -6.26 -36.19
CA TRP A 69 14.81 -6.23 -36.89
C TRP A 69 14.56 -4.98 -37.73
N PRO A 70 14.92 -3.76 -37.28
CA PRO A 70 14.81 -2.57 -38.14
C PRO A 70 15.48 -2.76 -39.50
N GLU A 71 16.64 -3.39 -39.52
CA GLU A 71 17.39 -3.63 -40.75
C GLU A 71 16.73 -4.68 -41.65
N VAL A 72 16.22 -5.76 -41.03
CA VAL A 72 15.37 -6.73 -41.72
C VAL A 72 14.16 -6.04 -42.33
N PHE A 73 13.46 -5.16 -41.59
CA PHE A 73 12.32 -4.42 -42.12
C PHE A 73 12.71 -3.47 -43.25
N CYS A 74 13.87 -2.81 -43.17
CA CYS A 74 14.40 -1.99 -44.26
C CYS A 74 14.56 -2.79 -45.56
N ILE A 75 15.06 -4.04 -45.48
CA ILE A 75 15.16 -4.96 -46.63
C ILE A 75 13.77 -5.32 -47.16
N LEU A 76 12.88 -5.81 -46.28
CA LEU A 76 11.57 -6.35 -46.67
C LEU A 76 10.67 -5.27 -47.29
N GLN A 77 10.73 -4.03 -46.78
CA GLN A 77 9.93 -2.91 -47.28
C GLN A 77 10.27 -2.53 -48.74
N GLN A 78 11.47 -2.87 -49.25
CA GLN A 78 11.84 -2.56 -50.64
C GLN A 78 11.38 -3.62 -51.65
N MET A 79 10.79 -4.73 -51.19
CA MET A 79 10.34 -5.84 -52.02
C MET A 79 8.82 -6.03 -51.90
N PRO A 80 8.01 -5.18 -52.56
CA PRO A 80 6.55 -5.13 -52.35
C PRO A 80 5.81 -6.39 -52.82
N ARG A 81 6.46 -7.29 -53.57
CA ARG A 81 5.90 -8.55 -54.07
C ARG A 81 6.39 -9.78 -53.29
N LEU A 82 7.17 -9.58 -52.23
CA LEU A 82 7.77 -10.67 -51.47
C LEU A 82 6.69 -11.51 -50.78
N LYS A 83 6.75 -12.83 -51.00
CA LYS A 83 5.84 -13.85 -50.46
C LYS A 83 6.56 -14.80 -49.51
N PHE A 84 7.87 -14.98 -49.70
CA PHE A 84 8.69 -15.87 -48.87
C PHE A 84 10.00 -15.18 -48.49
N VAL A 85 10.37 -15.28 -47.21
CA VAL A 85 11.70 -14.91 -46.73
C VAL A 85 12.27 -16.00 -45.83
N ASN A 86 13.50 -16.42 -46.07
CA ASN A 86 14.25 -17.29 -45.19
C ASN A 86 15.36 -16.49 -44.49
N LEU A 87 15.24 -16.36 -43.16
CA LEU A 87 16.22 -15.65 -42.31
C LEU A 87 16.96 -16.62 -41.38
N SER A 88 16.87 -17.94 -41.62
CA SER A 88 17.49 -18.95 -40.75
C SER A 88 18.99 -18.73 -40.57
N PHE A 89 19.54 -19.13 -39.43
CA PHE A 89 20.98 -18.97 -39.12
C PHE A 89 21.49 -17.51 -39.16
N ASN A 90 20.62 -16.52 -39.00
CA ASN A 90 20.99 -15.17 -38.59
C ASN A 90 20.86 -15.04 -37.07
N GLU A 91 21.61 -14.13 -36.45
CA GLU A 91 21.59 -13.87 -35.00
C GLU A 91 20.59 -12.75 -34.66
N LEU A 92 19.34 -12.89 -35.12
CA LEU A 92 18.31 -11.86 -34.92
C LEU A 92 17.99 -11.67 -33.44
N SER A 93 18.18 -10.45 -32.95
CA SER A 93 17.69 -10.01 -31.63
C SER A 93 16.16 -10.08 -31.57
N MET A 94 15.57 -10.15 -30.38
CA MET A 94 14.12 -9.99 -30.22
C MET A 94 13.73 -8.53 -30.47
N PRO A 95 12.56 -8.24 -31.05
CA PRO A 95 12.14 -6.87 -31.33
C PRO A 95 11.94 -6.10 -30.02
N ILE A 96 12.60 -4.94 -29.90
CA ILE A 96 12.42 -4.03 -28.77
C ILE A 96 11.07 -3.32 -28.93
N TRP A 97 10.20 -3.41 -27.93
CA TRP A 97 8.92 -2.69 -27.94
C TRP A 97 9.04 -1.36 -27.22
N GLU A 98 9.61 -0.38 -27.89
CA GLU A 98 9.95 0.93 -27.31
C GLU A 98 8.75 1.71 -26.74
N GLN A 99 7.53 1.43 -27.17
CA GLN A 99 6.34 2.19 -26.75
C GLN A 99 5.55 1.53 -25.61
N LEU A 100 5.82 0.27 -25.28
CA LEU A 100 5.04 -0.46 -24.30
C LEU A 100 5.40 -0.03 -22.87
N ARG A 101 4.45 0.60 -22.18
CA ARG A 101 4.62 1.11 -20.79
C ARG A 101 3.98 0.24 -19.72
N ASN A 102 2.99 -0.59 -20.09
CA ASN A 102 2.25 -1.42 -19.15
C ASN A 102 2.23 -2.86 -19.65
N LEU A 103 2.58 -3.80 -18.78
CA LEU A 103 2.59 -5.23 -19.08
C LEU A 103 1.85 -6.01 -18.00
N VAL A 104 0.89 -6.84 -18.40
CA VAL A 104 0.09 -7.67 -17.50
C VAL A 104 0.33 -9.15 -17.80
N LEU A 105 0.81 -9.88 -16.81
CA LEU A 105 1.15 -11.30 -16.88
C LEU A 105 0.56 -12.09 -15.70
N ASN A 106 -0.58 -11.66 -15.18
CA ASN A 106 -1.23 -12.30 -14.04
C ASN A 106 -1.74 -13.70 -14.39
N SER A 107 -1.61 -14.67 -13.47
CA SER A 107 -2.14 -16.03 -13.63
C SER A 107 -1.66 -16.74 -14.91
N THR A 108 -0.44 -16.43 -15.36
CA THR A 108 0.18 -17.04 -16.54
C THR A 108 1.16 -18.15 -16.20
N TYR A 109 1.60 -18.24 -14.93
CA TYR A 109 2.68 -19.12 -14.49
C TYR A 109 3.98 -18.92 -15.26
N VAL A 110 4.18 -17.73 -15.84
CA VAL A 110 5.38 -17.37 -16.59
C VAL A 110 6.61 -17.48 -15.68
N LYS A 111 7.68 -18.10 -16.17
CA LYS A 111 8.91 -18.25 -15.38
C LYS A 111 9.71 -16.95 -15.35
N TRP A 112 10.55 -16.79 -14.33
CA TRP A 112 11.37 -15.58 -14.18
C TRP A 112 12.34 -15.35 -15.33
N GLU A 113 12.87 -16.39 -15.95
CA GLU A 113 13.75 -16.28 -17.12
C GLU A 113 13.02 -15.59 -18.28
N SER A 114 11.77 -15.98 -18.52
CA SER A 114 10.93 -15.36 -19.55
C SER A 114 10.51 -13.95 -19.16
N VAL A 115 10.22 -13.69 -17.88
CA VAL A 115 9.95 -12.33 -17.39
C VAL A 115 11.17 -11.43 -17.65
N GLN A 116 12.37 -11.88 -17.27
CA GLN A 116 13.64 -11.17 -17.47
C GLN A 116 13.86 -10.86 -18.96
N GLU A 117 13.75 -11.88 -19.81
CA GLU A 117 13.88 -11.71 -21.26
C GLU A 117 12.89 -10.69 -21.80
N MET A 118 11.61 -10.74 -21.39
CA MET A 118 10.61 -9.77 -21.83
C MET A 118 10.95 -8.34 -21.37
N ILE A 119 11.28 -8.14 -20.10
CA ILE A 119 11.56 -6.80 -19.57
C ILE A 119 12.85 -6.20 -20.15
N ASP A 120 13.83 -7.03 -20.54
CA ASP A 120 15.05 -6.59 -21.22
C ASP A 120 14.76 -5.98 -22.61
N HIS A 121 13.61 -6.32 -23.24
CA HIS A 121 13.15 -5.74 -24.51
C HIS A 121 12.12 -4.61 -24.32
N LEU A 122 11.89 -4.17 -23.09
CA LEU A 122 10.89 -3.18 -22.72
C LEU A 122 11.50 -1.98 -21.98
N PRO A 123 12.34 -1.18 -22.65
CA PRO A 123 13.14 -0.15 -22.01
C PRO A 123 12.33 0.96 -21.33
N HIS A 124 11.06 1.16 -21.72
CA HIS A 124 10.16 2.18 -21.18
C HIS A 124 9.01 1.61 -20.35
N LEU A 125 9.12 0.37 -19.86
CA LEU A 125 8.09 -0.24 -19.01
C LEU A 125 7.98 0.51 -17.67
N GLU A 126 6.78 0.98 -17.35
CA GLU A 126 6.48 1.73 -16.12
C GLU A 126 5.67 0.92 -15.11
N GLU A 127 4.81 0.01 -15.60
CA GLU A 127 3.90 -0.78 -14.78
C GLU A 127 3.90 -2.25 -15.19
N LEU A 128 4.11 -3.13 -14.21
CA LEU A 128 4.21 -4.57 -14.42
C LEU A 128 3.27 -5.30 -13.45
N HIS A 129 2.49 -6.25 -13.98
CA HIS A 129 1.62 -7.10 -13.19
C HIS A 129 2.04 -8.56 -13.30
N LEU A 130 2.40 -9.14 -12.16
CA LEU A 130 2.94 -10.49 -11.98
C LEU A 130 2.19 -11.23 -10.85
N SER A 131 0.91 -10.94 -10.68
CA SER A 131 0.07 -11.51 -9.62
C SER A 131 -0.36 -12.94 -9.96
N LEU A 132 -0.58 -13.78 -8.95
CA LEU A 132 -1.12 -15.13 -9.09
C LEU A 132 -0.27 -16.07 -9.97
N ASN A 133 1.05 -15.94 -9.96
CA ASN A 133 1.97 -16.74 -10.77
C ASN A 133 2.72 -17.81 -9.98
N ASP A 134 2.32 -18.07 -8.74
CA ASP A 134 2.93 -19.07 -7.85
C ASP A 134 4.41 -18.82 -7.51
N TYR A 135 4.83 -17.54 -7.49
CA TYR A 135 6.19 -17.18 -7.11
C TYR A 135 6.42 -17.26 -5.60
N ASN A 136 7.26 -18.19 -5.18
CA ASN A 136 7.77 -18.28 -3.81
C ASN A 136 9.16 -17.61 -3.64
N HIS A 137 9.96 -17.57 -4.70
CA HIS A 137 11.29 -16.94 -4.76
C HIS A 137 11.39 -16.01 -5.98
N VAL A 138 12.23 -14.99 -5.88
CA VAL A 138 12.48 -13.99 -6.92
C VAL A 138 13.84 -14.22 -7.56
N HIS A 139 13.87 -14.43 -8.88
CA HIS A 139 15.08 -14.72 -9.66
C HIS A 139 15.48 -13.61 -10.65
N LEU A 140 15.00 -12.38 -10.42
CA LEU A 140 15.35 -11.19 -11.22
C LEU A 140 16.68 -10.54 -10.81
N TRP A 141 17.14 -10.79 -9.58
CA TRP A 141 18.34 -10.21 -9.03
C TRP A 141 19.42 -11.27 -8.84
N LYS A 142 20.54 -11.13 -9.54
CA LYS A 142 21.73 -11.96 -9.36
C LYS A 142 22.88 -11.08 -8.88
N PHE A 143 23.49 -11.44 -7.75
CA PHE A 143 24.62 -10.70 -7.16
C PHE A 143 25.79 -10.52 -8.14
N GLU A 144 25.98 -11.48 -9.04
CA GLU A 144 27.04 -11.47 -10.06
C GLU A 144 26.84 -10.42 -11.18
N TYR A 145 25.67 -9.78 -11.25
CA TYR A 145 25.27 -8.87 -12.33
C TYR A 145 25.08 -7.43 -11.86
N GLN A 146 25.70 -7.03 -10.74
CA GLN A 146 25.67 -5.65 -10.26
C GLN A 146 26.01 -4.67 -11.39
N GLY A 147 24.99 -3.97 -11.91
CA GLY A 147 25.14 -2.86 -12.86
C GLY A 147 24.59 -3.06 -14.28
N LYS A 148 24.29 -4.28 -14.75
CA LYS A 148 23.92 -4.49 -16.18
C LYS A 148 22.42 -4.39 -16.51
N HIS A 149 21.52 -4.73 -15.60
CA HIS A 149 20.08 -4.80 -15.88
C HIS A 149 19.24 -4.21 -14.74
N ARG A 150 19.35 -2.89 -14.52
CA ARG A 150 18.45 -2.17 -13.61
C ARG A 150 17.31 -1.60 -14.44
N HIS A 151 16.12 -2.15 -14.27
CA HIS A 151 14.88 -1.72 -14.93
C HIS A 151 14.37 -0.43 -14.27
N SER A 152 15.09 0.66 -14.52
CA SER A 152 14.96 1.93 -13.81
C SER A 152 13.70 2.71 -14.20
N HIS A 153 13.01 2.35 -15.27
CA HIS A 153 11.75 2.99 -15.66
C HIS A 153 10.53 2.41 -14.93
N LEU A 154 10.63 1.21 -14.34
CA LEU A 154 9.51 0.59 -13.66
C LEU A 154 9.20 1.32 -12.35
N ARG A 155 7.95 1.80 -12.23
CA ARG A 155 7.47 2.57 -11.07
C ARG A 155 6.40 1.83 -10.28
N LYS A 156 5.70 0.88 -10.90
CA LYS A 156 4.59 0.15 -10.26
C LYS A 156 4.70 -1.35 -10.51
N LEU A 157 4.54 -2.11 -9.44
CA LEU A 157 4.57 -3.57 -9.48
C LEU A 157 3.38 -4.16 -8.73
N HIS A 158 2.60 -4.96 -9.43
CA HIS A 158 1.51 -5.76 -8.85
C HIS A 158 1.95 -7.21 -8.70
N PHE A 159 2.03 -7.69 -7.47
CA PHE A 159 2.60 -9.00 -7.12
C PHE A 159 1.68 -9.79 -6.18
N THR A 160 0.36 -9.58 -6.30
CA THR A 160 -0.67 -10.10 -5.39
C THR A 160 -0.81 -11.61 -5.51
N GLY A 161 -1.04 -12.29 -4.37
CA GLY A 161 -1.41 -13.70 -4.35
C GLY A 161 -0.29 -14.66 -4.78
N ASN A 162 0.96 -14.23 -4.69
CA ASN A 162 2.11 -15.10 -4.84
C ASN A 162 2.51 -15.68 -3.47
N PRO A 163 2.91 -16.95 -3.36
CA PRO A 163 3.28 -17.62 -2.11
C PRO A 163 4.66 -17.20 -1.57
N VAL A 164 5.08 -15.95 -1.78
CA VAL A 164 6.31 -15.39 -1.23
C VAL A 164 6.15 -15.16 0.27
N MET A 165 7.03 -15.76 1.06
CA MET A 165 6.98 -15.72 2.53
C MET A 165 8.08 -14.85 3.14
N ASP A 166 9.24 -14.82 2.48
CA ASP A 166 10.45 -14.18 3.01
C ASP A 166 10.60 -12.77 2.44
N TRP A 167 10.76 -11.79 3.32
CA TRP A 167 10.92 -10.39 2.91
C TRP A 167 12.16 -10.16 2.05
N TRP A 168 13.21 -10.97 2.25
CA TRP A 168 14.40 -10.91 1.40
C TRP A 168 14.09 -11.17 -0.09
N GLU A 169 13.19 -12.09 -0.39
CA GLU A 169 12.76 -12.33 -1.78
C GLU A 169 12.03 -11.12 -2.35
N VAL A 170 11.24 -10.43 -1.53
CA VAL A 170 10.61 -9.16 -1.91
C VAL A 170 11.68 -8.08 -2.16
N CYS A 171 12.72 -7.96 -1.32
CA CYS A 171 13.81 -7.01 -1.52
C CYS A 171 14.51 -7.17 -2.89
N LYS A 172 14.61 -8.39 -3.43
CA LYS A 172 15.16 -8.63 -4.77
C LYS A 172 14.37 -7.90 -5.87
N LEU A 173 13.05 -7.73 -5.69
CA LEU A 173 12.24 -6.90 -6.59
C LEU A 173 12.67 -5.44 -6.53
N GLY A 174 12.90 -4.90 -5.34
CA GLY A 174 13.38 -3.52 -5.18
C GLY A 174 14.76 -3.30 -5.79
N TYR A 175 15.67 -4.27 -5.65
CA TYR A 175 16.98 -4.20 -6.31
C TYR A 175 16.90 -4.30 -7.83
N ALA A 176 15.99 -5.12 -8.38
CA ALA A 176 15.73 -5.19 -9.82
C ALA A 176 15.06 -3.90 -10.35
N PHE A 177 14.21 -3.27 -9.53
CA PHE A 177 13.39 -2.10 -9.86
C PHE A 177 13.69 -0.92 -8.91
N PRO A 178 14.86 -0.28 -9.01
CA PRO A 178 15.35 0.68 -8.00
C PRO A 178 14.53 1.98 -7.90
N ASN A 179 13.67 2.26 -8.89
CA ASN A 179 12.80 3.43 -8.91
C ASN A 179 11.33 3.11 -8.61
N LEU A 180 11.06 1.94 -8.04
CA LEU A 180 9.70 1.52 -7.71
C LEU A 180 9.05 2.47 -6.69
N GLU A 181 7.87 2.99 -7.03
CA GLU A 181 7.09 3.91 -6.22
C GLU A 181 5.84 3.26 -5.62
N SER A 182 5.30 2.22 -6.27
CA SER A 182 4.13 1.48 -5.81
C SER A 182 4.37 -0.02 -5.88
N LEU A 183 4.17 -0.70 -4.76
CA LEU A 183 4.30 -2.16 -4.65
C LEU A 183 3.04 -2.75 -4.00
N VAL A 184 2.43 -3.72 -4.70
CA VAL A 184 1.24 -4.42 -4.21
C VAL A 184 1.56 -5.89 -3.93
N LEU A 185 1.60 -6.25 -2.65
CA LEU A 185 1.90 -7.58 -2.11
C LEU A 185 0.69 -8.19 -1.39
N ALA A 186 -0.52 -7.80 -1.79
CA ALA A 186 -1.72 -8.31 -1.15
C ALA A 186 -1.81 -9.84 -1.28
N ASN A 187 -2.32 -10.53 -0.25
CA ASN A 187 -2.44 -11.99 -0.23
C ASN A 187 -1.10 -12.74 -0.43
N CYS A 188 0.02 -12.15 -0.03
CA CYS A 188 1.31 -12.85 0.04
C CYS A 188 1.56 -13.27 1.49
N PRO A 189 1.92 -14.53 1.78
CA PRO A 189 2.07 -15.07 3.15
C PRO A 189 3.34 -14.59 3.87
N ILE A 190 3.71 -13.32 3.72
CA ILE A 190 4.88 -12.67 4.32
C ILE A 190 4.72 -12.65 5.83
N LYS A 191 5.68 -13.25 6.55
CA LYS A 191 5.59 -13.44 8.01
C LYS A 191 6.32 -12.37 8.83
N SER A 192 7.38 -11.79 8.27
CA SER A 192 8.17 -10.73 8.92
C SER A 192 8.90 -9.93 7.86
N LEU A 193 9.19 -8.66 8.16
CA LEU A 193 10.03 -7.77 7.36
C LEU A 193 11.52 -7.84 7.74
N ASN A 194 11.86 -8.64 8.75
CA ASN A 194 13.24 -8.82 9.16
C ASN A 194 14.03 -9.62 8.11
N VAL A 195 15.24 -9.17 7.80
CA VAL A 195 16.18 -9.92 6.96
C VAL A 195 17.23 -10.53 7.86
N ASP A 196 17.26 -11.86 7.89
CA ASP A 196 18.22 -12.61 8.70
C ASP A 196 19.67 -12.22 8.38
N LYS A 197 20.50 -12.09 9.42
CA LYS A 197 21.94 -11.79 9.33
C LYS A 197 22.73 -12.76 8.44
N LYS A 198 22.17 -13.93 8.10
CA LYS A 198 22.77 -14.90 7.17
C LYS A 198 23.03 -14.31 5.78
N TYR A 199 22.26 -13.31 5.37
CA TYR A 199 22.42 -12.63 4.08
C TYR A 199 23.37 -11.42 4.14
N GLN A 200 23.89 -11.05 5.32
CA GLN A 200 24.83 -9.93 5.53
C GLN A 200 26.31 -10.35 5.47
N ARG A 201 26.62 -11.59 5.07
CA ARG A 201 28.00 -12.11 4.97
C ARG A 201 28.70 -11.62 3.69
N SER A 202 29.08 -10.34 3.65
CA SER A 202 30.16 -9.85 2.81
C SER A 202 31.00 -8.91 3.68
N GLU A 203 32.12 -9.40 4.21
CA GLU A 203 33.07 -8.66 5.05
C GLU A 203 33.90 -7.63 4.26
N SER A 204 33.34 -7.05 3.22
CA SER A 204 34.03 -6.10 2.36
C SER A 204 33.04 -5.02 1.98
N GLU A 205 33.30 -3.83 2.51
CA GLU A 205 32.60 -2.56 2.33
C GLU A 205 31.50 -2.23 3.36
N CYS A 206 31.76 -1.12 4.05
CA CYS A 206 31.00 -0.51 5.12
C CYS A 206 29.72 0.13 4.58
N GLU A 207 28.68 -0.65 4.30
CA GLU A 207 27.29 -0.18 4.32
C GLU A 207 26.44 -1.36 4.81
N SER A 208 25.88 -1.26 6.02
CA SER A 208 24.91 -2.24 6.50
C SER A 208 23.72 -2.24 5.54
N ILE A 209 23.61 -3.27 4.68
CA ILE A 209 22.49 -3.41 3.74
C ILE A 209 21.22 -3.51 4.58
N SER A 210 20.50 -2.41 4.67
CA SER A 210 19.19 -2.35 5.31
C SER A 210 18.21 -3.04 4.36
N PRO A 211 17.27 -3.86 4.85
CA PRO A 211 16.18 -4.40 4.02
C PRO A 211 15.43 -3.31 3.22
N HIS A 212 15.46 -2.09 3.75
CA HIS A 212 14.78 -0.92 3.22
C HIS A 212 15.60 -0.19 2.14
N ASP A 213 16.89 -0.51 1.97
CA ASP A 213 17.72 0.02 0.87
C ASP A 213 17.21 -0.41 -0.50
N ALA A 214 16.52 -1.55 -0.58
CA ALA A 214 15.91 -2.03 -1.81
C ALA A 214 14.81 -1.08 -2.33
N PHE A 215 14.21 -0.24 -1.47
CA PHE A 215 12.98 0.49 -1.75
C PHE A 215 13.07 1.98 -1.40
N ARG A 216 14.14 2.66 -1.82
CA ARG A 216 14.39 4.08 -1.50
C ARG A 216 13.35 5.06 -2.04
N LYS A 217 12.62 4.71 -3.11
CA LYS A 217 11.60 5.57 -3.75
C LYS A 217 10.17 5.10 -3.51
N LEU A 218 9.97 4.05 -2.72
CA LEU A 218 8.65 3.45 -2.51
C LEU A 218 7.76 4.38 -1.69
N LYS A 219 6.63 4.77 -2.27
CA LYS A 219 5.63 5.67 -1.67
C LYS A 219 4.40 4.92 -1.21
N ILE A 220 3.95 3.97 -2.03
CA ILE A 220 2.72 3.20 -1.80
C ILE A 220 3.08 1.73 -1.61
N LEU A 221 2.69 1.18 -0.47
CA LEU A 221 2.86 -0.23 -0.15
C LEU A 221 1.53 -0.84 0.28
N ASN A 222 1.10 -1.87 -0.44
CA ASN A 222 -0.07 -2.65 -0.07
C ASN A 222 0.35 -4.05 0.39
N MET A 223 0.13 -4.32 1.67
CA MET A 223 0.43 -5.55 2.39
C MET A 223 -0.83 -6.17 3.01
N ASN A 224 -2.01 -5.89 2.44
CA ASN A 224 -3.24 -6.52 2.88
C ASN A 224 -3.14 -8.05 2.83
N SER A 225 -3.68 -8.72 3.84
CA SER A 225 -3.75 -10.18 3.93
C SER A 225 -2.37 -10.84 3.85
N THR A 226 -1.38 -10.20 4.48
CA THR A 226 -0.07 -10.79 4.79
C THR A 226 -0.10 -11.44 6.16
N ASN A 227 0.87 -12.31 6.47
CA ASN A 227 0.95 -13.03 7.75
C ASN A 227 1.74 -12.29 8.82
N LEU A 228 1.75 -10.96 8.78
CA LEU A 228 2.37 -10.15 9.83
C LEU A 228 1.59 -10.29 11.14
N ALA A 229 2.31 -10.64 12.21
CA ALA A 229 1.72 -10.90 13.52
C ALA A 229 2.33 -10.04 14.65
N ALA A 230 3.32 -9.20 14.34
CA ALA A 230 4.14 -8.49 15.31
C ALA A 230 4.21 -6.99 15.00
N TRP A 231 4.19 -6.15 16.05
CA TRP A 231 4.28 -4.68 15.90
C TRP A 231 5.66 -4.23 15.44
N GLU A 232 6.71 -5.00 15.71
CA GLU A 232 8.08 -4.73 15.28
C GLU A 232 8.18 -4.74 13.74
N ASP A 233 7.33 -5.52 13.05
CA ASP A 233 7.27 -5.48 11.59
C ASP A 233 6.60 -4.19 11.09
N ILE A 234 5.63 -3.65 11.83
CA ILE A 234 5.05 -2.33 11.53
C ILE A 234 6.11 -1.24 11.71
N GLU A 235 6.88 -1.29 12.78
CA GLU A 235 7.92 -0.30 13.07
C GLU A 235 9.02 -0.32 11.98
N ARG A 236 9.34 -1.47 11.41
CA ARG A 236 10.24 -1.56 10.24
C ARG A 236 9.71 -0.83 9.01
N LEU A 237 8.40 -0.66 8.84
CA LEU A 237 7.85 0.15 7.74
C LEU A 237 8.21 1.64 7.87
N SER A 238 8.49 2.12 9.08
CA SER A 238 8.92 3.51 9.30
C SER A 238 10.31 3.81 8.71
N LEU A 239 11.11 2.77 8.46
CA LEU A 239 12.47 2.86 7.91
C LEU A 239 12.49 3.12 6.40
N PHE A 240 11.35 3.04 5.71
CA PHE A 240 11.28 3.37 4.30
C PHE A 240 11.26 4.90 4.14
N PRO A 241 12.24 5.49 3.43
CA PRO A 241 12.46 6.93 3.46
C PRO A 241 11.38 7.76 2.75
N ALA A 242 10.63 7.17 1.82
CA ALA A 242 9.64 7.85 0.99
C ALA A 242 8.20 7.33 1.20
N LEU A 243 7.98 6.40 2.14
CA LEU A 243 6.72 5.69 2.27
C LEU A 243 5.64 6.60 2.88
N ASN A 244 4.58 6.86 2.12
CA ASN A 244 3.51 7.78 2.49
C ASN A 244 2.12 7.13 2.55
N CYS A 245 1.93 5.98 1.90
CA CYS A 245 0.64 5.29 1.87
C CYS A 245 0.82 3.81 2.13
N VAL A 246 0.19 3.32 3.19
CA VAL A 246 0.25 1.91 3.59
C VAL A 246 -1.14 1.32 3.65
N ARG A 247 -1.31 0.13 3.09
CA ARG A 247 -2.49 -0.72 3.29
C ARG A 247 -2.05 -2.01 3.97
N ILE A 248 -2.61 -2.30 5.12
CA ILE A 248 -2.21 -3.42 5.96
C ILE A 248 -3.41 -3.96 6.75
N GLN A 249 -4.44 -4.41 6.05
CA GLN A 249 -5.64 -5.04 6.63
C GLN A 249 -5.57 -6.56 6.52
N GLY A 250 -6.33 -7.29 7.34
CA GLY A 250 -6.42 -8.75 7.22
C GLY A 250 -5.15 -9.53 7.60
N CYS A 251 -4.26 -8.92 8.40
CA CYS A 251 -3.11 -9.60 8.99
C CYS A 251 -3.46 -10.23 10.36
N PRO A 252 -2.78 -11.31 10.77
CA PRO A 252 -2.94 -11.91 12.10
C PRO A 252 -2.74 -10.92 13.27
N LEU A 253 -1.94 -9.86 13.07
CA LEU A 253 -1.75 -8.78 14.02
C LEU A 253 -3.08 -8.13 14.49
N TRP A 254 -4.15 -8.23 13.69
CA TRP A 254 -5.47 -7.64 13.99
C TRP A 254 -6.47 -8.63 14.59
N GLU A 255 -6.11 -9.90 14.73
CA GLU A 255 -7.00 -10.94 15.25
C GLU A 255 -7.13 -10.88 16.78
N SER A 256 -6.21 -10.22 17.47
CA SER A 256 -6.37 -10.00 18.91
C SER A 256 -7.55 -9.05 19.19
N ASN A 257 -8.39 -9.45 20.14
CA ASN A 257 -9.45 -8.58 20.67
C ASN A 257 -8.92 -7.56 21.69
N GLU A 258 -7.60 -7.34 21.73
CA GLU A 258 -6.95 -6.42 22.66
C GLU A 258 -7.28 -4.96 22.33
N TYR A 259 -7.49 -4.65 21.05
CA TYR A 259 -7.65 -3.28 20.56
C TYR A 259 -8.92 -3.10 19.75
N THR A 260 -9.63 -2.00 19.99
CA THR A 260 -10.67 -1.47 19.11
C THR A 260 -10.08 -1.01 17.77
N GLU A 261 -10.91 -0.85 16.74
CA GLU A 261 -10.46 -0.32 15.44
C GLU A 261 -9.82 1.07 15.58
N HIS A 262 -10.36 1.91 16.47
CA HIS A 262 -9.83 3.24 16.75
C HIS A 262 -8.42 3.17 17.36
N GLU A 263 -8.23 2.35 18.40
CA GLU A 263 -6.92 2.15 19.03
C GLU A 263 -5.90 1.57 18.06
N ARG A 264 -6.28 0.59 17.23
CA ARG A 264 -5.39 0.03 16.19
C ARG A 264 -4.93 1.12 15.23
N ARG A 265 -5.83 2.00 14.80
CA ARG A 265 -5.51 3.12 13.92
C ARG A 265 -4.56 4.11 14.61
N GLN A 266 -4.81 4.49 15.85
CA GLN A 266 -3.91 5.38 16.61
C GLN A 266 -2.51 4.77 16.76
N LEU A 267 -2.44 3.48 17.12
CA LEU A 267 -1.17 2.74 17.25
C LEU A 267 -0.40 2.66 15.93
N LEU A 268 -1.09 2.49 14.80
CA LEU A 268 -0.48 2.54 13.46
C LEU A 268 0.05 3.93 13.11
N ILE A 269 -0.76 4.98 13.31
CA ILE A 269 -0.39 6.38 13.00
C ILE A 269 0.85 6.80 13.77
N ALA A 270 0.87 6.50 15.08
CA ALA A 270 1.99 6.86 15.96
C ALA A 270 3.30 6.15 15.58
N ARG A 271 3.23 4.90 15.10
CA ARG A 271 4.39 4.10 14.65
C ARG A 271 4.90 4.46 13.26
N LEU A 272 4.08 5.08 12.43
CA LEU A 272 4.37 5.36 11.03
C LEU A 272 4.41 6.88 10.81
N PRO A 273 5.51 7.56 11.21
CA PRO A 273 5.61 9.03 11.17
C PRO A 273 5.42 9.63 9.78
N ASN A 274 5.93 8.95 8.74
CA ASN A 274 5.93 9.47 7.37
C ASN A 274 4.65 9.13 6.59
N VAL A 275 3.77 8.28 7.14
CA VAL A 275 2.59 7.80 6.43
C VAL A 275 1.46 8.84 6.50
N GLU A 276 1.02 9.34 5.34
CA GLU A 276 -0.07 10.29 5.22
C GLU A 276 -1.42 9.62 4.96
N THR A 277 -1.45 8.37 4.51
CA THR A 277 -2.68 7.64 4.19
C THR A 277 -2.60 6.19 4.64
N LEU A 278 -3.57 5.75 5.45
CA LEU A 278 -3.67 4.37 5.93
C LEU A 278 -4.94 3.69 5.41
N ASN A 279 -4.77 2.47 4.91
CA ASN A 279 -5.85 1.56 4.52
C ASN A 279 -6.87 2.16 3.53
N GLY A 280 -6.42 3.07 2.66
CA GLY A 280 -7.26 3.74 1.67
C GLY A 280 -8.26 4.75 2.26
N GLY A 281 -8.12 5.11 3.54
CA GLY A 281 -8.89 6.17 4.18
C GLY A 281 -8.45 7.57 3.74
N GLY A 282 -9.04 8.60 4.37
CA GLY A 282 -8.64 9.99 4.16
C GLY A 282 -7.20 10.27 4.61
N LYS A 283 -6.69 11.44 4.20
CA LYS A 283 -5.38 11.94 4.65
C LYS A 283 -5.39 12.08 6.18
N ILE A 284 -4.32 11.59 6.82
CA ILE A 284 -4.10 11.74 8.26
C ILE A 284 -3.84 13.22 8.53
N GLY A 285 -4.73 13.83 9.32
CA GLY A 285 -4.62 15.23 9.72
C GLY A 285 -3.50 15.45 10.75
N HIS A 286 -3.08 16.71 10.91
CA HIS A 286 -2.13 17.08 11.96
C HIS A 286 -2.66 16.71 13.35
N ASP A 287 -3.89 17.11 13.66
CA ASP A 287 -4.50 16.87 14.98
C ASP A 287 -4.67 15.37 15.26
N GLU A 288 -5.10 14.59 14.25
CA GLU A 288 -5.20 13.13 14.37
C GLU A 288 -3.84 12.49 14.67
N ARG A 289 -2.76 12.97 14.03
CA ARG A 289 -1.40 12.48 14.26
C ARG A 289 -0.91 12.84 15.65
N GLU A 290 -1.07 14.10 16.06
CA GLU A 290 -0.70 14.54 17.40
C GLU A 290 -1.45 13.75 18.48
N ASP A 291 -2.77 13.59 18.33
CA ASP A 291 -3.60 12.82 19.26
C ASP A 291 -3.16 11.35 19.34
N ALA A 292 -2.89 10.72 18.20
CA ALA A 292 -2.40 9.35 18.14
C ALA A 292 -1.03 9.19 18.82
N GLU A 293 -0.10 10.12 18.60
CA GLU A 293 1.22 10.12 19.20
C GLU A 293 1.17 10.34 20.72
N ARG A 294 0.33 11.25 21.20
CA ARG A 294 0.12 11.49 22.64
C ARG A 294 -0.57 10.29 23.30
N ALA A 295 -1.54 9.68 22.63
CA ALA A 295 -2.18 8.44 23.08
C ALA A 295 -1.16 7.29 23.18
N PHE A 296 -0.23 7.19 22.21
CA PHE A 296 0.83 6.20 22.22
C PHE A 296 1.77 6.34 23.41
N ILE A 297 2.19 7.57 23.74
CA ILE A 297 2.99 7.83 24.95
C ILE A 297 2.23 7.33 26.18
N ARG A 298 0.95 7.71 26.33
CA ARG A 298 0.14 7.28 27.48
C ARG A 298 -0.07 5.78 27.56
N TYR A 299 -0.18 5.10 26.41
CA TYR A 299 -0.33 3.65 26.35
C TYR A 299 0.91 2.91 26.88
N TYR A 300 2.11 3.46 26.65
CA TYR A 300 3.38 2.84 27.07
C TYR A 300 3.97 3.41 28.37
N MET A 301 3.45 4.53 28.89
CA MET A 301 4.03 5.22 30.05
C MET A 301 4.05 4.35 31.31
N ASP A 302 3.03 3.52 31.51
CA ASP A 302 2.91 2.62 32.67
C ASP A 302 3.46 1.22 32.42
N LYS A 303 3.87 0.91 31.18
CA LYS A 303 4.47 -0.37 30.82
C LYS A 303 5.94 -0.44 31.25
N PRO A 304 6.47 -1.65 31.55
CA PRO A 304 7.89 -1.85 31.81
C PRO A 304 8.78 -1.31 30.68
N GLU A 305 9.97 -0.81 31.00
CA GLU A 305 10.89 -0.24 30.00
C GLU A 305 11.23 -1.21 28.86
N CYS A 306 11.30 -2.53 29.14
CA CYS A 306 11.55 -3.55 28.13
C CYS A 306 10.41 -3.73 27.11
N GLU A 307 9.20 -3.26 27.42
CA GLU A 307 8.04 -3.28 26.52
C GLU A 307 7.86 -1.97 25.75
N ARG A 308 8.67 -0.93 26.05
CA ARG A 308 8.57 0.37 25.39
C ARG A 308 9.36 0.34 24.08
N PRO A 309 8.72 0.50 22.92
CA PRO A 309 9.44 0.54 21.64
C PRO A 309 10.29 1.82 21.53
N GLU A 310 11.31 1.83 20.68
CA GLU A 310 12.16 3.02 20.44
C GLU A 310 11.34 4.27 20.12
N ARG A 311 10.25 4.08 19.35
CA ARG A 311 9.29 5.12 18.99
C ARG A 311 8.68 5.82 20.20
N TYR A 312 8.51 5.15 21.34
CA TYR A 312 8.03 5.80 22.57
C TYR A 312 8.98 6.91 23.02
N PHE A 313 10.28 6.63 23.06
CA PHE A 313 11.29 7.58 23.51
C PHE A 313 11.43 8.76 22.55
N GLU A 314 11.33 8.51 21.23
CA GLU A 314 11.24 9.56 20.22
C GLU A 314 10.05 10.49 20.48
N LEU A 315 8.86 9.93 20.68
CA LEU A 315 7.66 10.72 20.90
C LEU A 315 7.71 11.52 22.21
N VAL A 316 8.29 10.97 23.28
CA VAL A 316 8.53 11.73 24.53
C VAL A 316 9.49 12.91 24.30
N SER A 317 10.47 12.77 23.40
CA SER A 317 11.37 13.88 23.03
C SER A 317 10.67 14.99 22.24
N ILE A 318 9.61 14.66 21.50
CA ILE A 318 8.83 15.59 20.69
C ILE A 318 7.74 16.27 21.53
N HIS A 319 6.96 15.49 22.28
CA HIS A 319 5.75 15.95 22.98
C HIS A 319 5.98 16.27 24.47
N GLY A 320 7.15 15.94 24.99
CA GLY A 320 7.46 16.01 26.41
C GLY A 320 6.87 14.83 27.21
N LYS A 321 7.08 14.86 28.53
CA LYS A 321 6.46 13.90 29.46
C LYS A 321 5.00 14.31 29.69
N LEU A 322 4.08 13.40 29.41
CA LEU A 322 2.65 13.62 29.60
C LEU A 322 2.20 13.13 30.98
N ASP A 323 1.20 13.81 31.54
CA ASP A 323 0.51 13.35 32.73
C ASP A 323 -0.50 12.24 32.39
N PRO A 324 -0.76 11.30 33.33
CA PRO A 324 -1.83 10.33 33.20
C PRO A 324 -3.19 11.00 33.03
N LEU A 325 -4.07 10.38 32.22
CA LEU A 325 -5.44 10.86 32.09
C LEU A 325 -6.21 10.58 33.38
N VAL A 326 -6.82 11.62 33.95
CA VAL A 326 -7.77 11.46 35.07
C VAL A 326 -9.08 10.93 34.51
N ASN A 327 -9.56 9.80 35.03
CA ASN A 327 -10.88 9.28 34.69
C ASN A 327 -11.95 10.11 35.40
N ILE A 328 -12.59 11.03 34.67
CA ILE A 328 -13.68 11.86 35.18
C ILE A 328 -14.99 11.29 34.64
N ASP A 329 -15.79 10.66 35.51
CA ASP A 329 -17.14 10.22 35.15
C ASP A 329 -18.08 11.42 35.11
N LEU A 330 -18.34 11.94 33.90
CA LEU A 330 -19.25 13.07 33.68
C LEU A 330 -20.73 12.64 33.60
N ARG A 331 -21.08 11.37 33.89
CA ARG A 331 -22.48 10.93 33.88
C ARG A 331 -23.24 11.61 35.03
N PRO A 332 -24.45 12.14 34.78
CA PRO A 332 -25.28 12.74 35.83
C PRO A 332 -25.52 11.77 36.99
N GLU A 333 -25.38 12.25 38.23
CA GLU A 333 -25.56 11.42 39.43
C GLU A 333 -26.98 10.84 39.48
N LYS A 334 -27.09 9.51 39.49
CA LYS A 334 -28.39 8.83 39.61
C LYS A 334 -28.97 8.90 41.01
N ARG A 335 -28.11 9.00 42.04
CA ARG A 335 -28.52 8.99 43.45
C ARG A 335 -27.88 10.17 44.18
N VAL A 336 -28.71 11.09 44.65
CA VAL A 336 -28.29 12.29 45.37
C VAL A 336 -28.76 12.23 46.83
N LYS A 337 -28.02 12.82 47.77
CA LYS A 337 -28.41 12.86 49.19
C LYS A 337 -29.20 14.12 49.48
N VAL A 338 -30.47 13.96 49.84
CA VAL A 338 -31.42 15.06 50.05
C VAL A 338 -31.86 15.08 51.51
N LEU A 339 -31.99 16.26 52.10
CA LEU A 339 -32.60 16.47 53.40
C LEU A 339 -34.13 16.40 53.27
N PHE A 340 -34.78 15.51 54.00
CA PHE A 340 -36.24 15.46 54.09
C PHE A 340 -36.70 16.07 55.39
N THR A 341 -37.64 17.01 55.34
CA THR A 341 -38.18 17.70 56.52
C THR A 341 -39.69 17.51 56.59
N CYS A 342 -40.19 17.02 57.72
CA CYS A 342 -41.61 16.81 57.98
C CYS A 342 -41.94 17.28 59.41
N GLY A 343 -42.54 18.46 59.55
CA GLY A 343 -42.77 19.09 60.87
C GLY A 343 -41.44 19.33 61.60
N THR A 344 -41.25 18.71 62.77
CA THR A 344 -40.01 18.79 63.55
C THR A 344 -38.97 17.73 63.21
N ASN A 345 -39.32 16.76 62.35
CA ASN A 345 -38.43 15.66 61.99
C ASN A 345 -37.68 15.97 60.71
N SER A 346 -36.36 15.74 60.71
CA SER A 346 -35.52 15.92 59.54
C SER A 346 -34.55 14.75 59.37
N GLU A 347 -34.39 14.23 58.16
CA GLU A 347 -33.47 13.12 57.87
C GLU A 347 -32.85 13.23 56.47
N ILE A 348 -31.55 12.99 56.35
CA ILE A 348 -30.87 12.94 55.05
C ILE A 348 -30.98 11.53 54.48
N ARG A 349 -31.56 11.39 53.28
CA ARG A 349 -31.71 10.09 52.61
C ARG A 349 -31.26 10.15 51.14
N PRO A 350 -30.70 9.04 50.59
CA PRO A 350 -30.38 8.97 49.18
C PRO A 350 -31.65 8.81 48.33
N VAL A 351 -31.77 9.63 47.29
CA VAL A 351 -32.89 9.70 46.35
C VAL A 351 -32.42 9.34 44.96
N ASP A 352 -33.16 8.45 44.30
CA ASP A 352 -32.95 8.12 42.89
C ASP A 352 -33.70 9.13 42.01
N VAL A 353 -32.97 10.01 41.34
CA VAL A 353 -33.55 11.15 40.61
C VAL A 353 -34.33 10.73 39.35
N TYR A 354 -34.22 9.47 38.92
CA TYR A 354 -34.98 8.94 37.77
C TYR A 354 -36.39 8.45 38.15
N ARG A 355 -36.73 8.43 39.44
CA ARG A 355 -38.07 8.08 39.92
C ARG A 355 -39.05 9.23 39.78
N THR A 356 -40.33 8.92 39.90
CA THR A 356 -41.40 9.93 39.86
C THR A 356 -41.67 10.53 41.24
N VAL A 357 -42.35 11.69 41.27
CA VAL A 357 -42.85 12.28 42.52
C VAL A 357 -43.77 11.31 43.28
N SER A 358 -44.61 10.54 42.58
CA SER A 358 -45.44 9.48 43.19
C SER A 358 -44.61 8.43 43.92
N ASP A 359 -43.56 7.91 43.27
CA ASP A 359 -42.67 6.90 43.86
C ASP A 359 -41.98 7.44 45.12
N LEU A 360 -41.61 8.73 45.10
CA LEU A 360 -41.01 9.40 46.23
C LEU A 360 -41.99 9.51 47.40
N LYS A 361 -43.23 9.95 47.17
CA LYS A 361 -44.27 10.04 48.21
C LYS A 361 -44.51 8.69 48.89
N ILE A 362 -44.62 7.60 48.11
CA ILE A 362 -44.80 6.24 48.65
C ILE A 362 -43.64 5.86 49.58
N LYS A 363 -42.39 6.17 49.20
CA LYS A 363 -41.22 5.87 50.03
C LYS A 363 -41.13 6.71 51.30
N LEU A 364 -41.79 7.86 51.34
CA LEU A 364 -41.78 8.78 52.47
C LEU A 364 -42.90 8.49 53.47
N GLU A 365 -43.87 7.60 53.17
CA GLU A 365 -44.99 7.28 54.08
C GLU A 365 -44.53 6.89 55.48
N ALA A 366 -43.51 6.02 55.56
CA ALA A 366 -42.95 5.58 56.83
C ALA A 366 -42.24 6.70 57.61
N PHE A 367 -41.66 7.69 56.92
CA PHE A 367 -40.98 8.83 57.54
C PHE A 367 -41.97 9.91 58.00
N ALA A 368 -42.94 10.24 57.14
CA ALA A 368 -43.93 11.27 57.39
C ALA A 368 -45.02 10.83 58.39
N GLY A 369 -45.29 9.52 58.50
CA GLY A 369 -46.32 8.98 59.38
C GLY A 369 -47.75 9.10 58.83
N PHE A 370 -47.91 9.44 57.55
CA PHE A 370 -49.20 9.51 56.86
C PHE A 370 -49.07 9.06 55.39
N SER A 371 -50.21 8.71 54.77
CA SER A 371 -50.23 8.18 53.40
C SER A 371 -49.80 9.23 52.36
N ALA A 372 -49.16 8.76 51.28
CA ALA A 372 -48.74 9.50 50.10
C ALA A 372 -49.86 10.36 49.49
N SER A 373 -51.11 9.90 49.57
CA SER A 373 -52.30 10.63 49.11
C SER A 373 -52.54 11.95 49.86
N LYS A 374 -52.02 12.05 51.08
CA LYS A 374 -52.12 13.20 51.98
C LYS A 374 -50.83 14.03 52.02
N MET A 375 -49.86 13.78 51.14
CA MET A 375 -48.60 14.52 51.09
C MET A 375 -48.61 15.64 50.06
N ARG A 376 -48.12 16.81 50.46
CA ARG A 376 -47.55 17.83 49.57
C ARG A 376 -46.04 17.83 49.74
N LEU A 377 -45.31 17.83 48.63
CA LEU A 377 -43.85 17.90 48.63
C LEU A 377 -43.43 19.25 48.05
N TYR A 378 -42.47 19.90 48.69
CA TYR A 378 -41.86 21.12 48.21
C TYR A 378 -40.36 20.93 48.09
N TYR A 379 -39.82 21.17 46.90
CA TYR A 379 -38.40 21.14 46.64
C TYR A 379 -37.78 22.49 47.00
N VAL A 380 -36.63 22.46 47.68
CA VAL A 380 -35.84 23.62 48.05
C VAL A 380 -34.42 23.40 47.57
N ASP A 381 -34.04 24.19 46.57
CA ASP A 381 -32.66 24.31 46.13
C ASP A 381 -31.85 25.04 47.21
N GLN A 382 -30.74 24.43 47.64
CA GLN A 382 -29.91 24.99 48.71
C GLN A 382 -29.31 26.37 48.35
N ASP A 383 -29.00 26.60 47.06
CA ASP A 383 -28.34 27.81 46.57
C ASP A 383 -29.35 28.95 46.35
N PHE A 384 -30.63 28.61 46.15
CA PHE A 384 -31.71 29.58 45.91
C PHE A 384 -32.74 29.68 47.04
N ARG A 385 -32.48 29.05 48.20
CA ARG A 385 -33.38 29.00 49.36
C ARG A 385 -33.94 30.38 49.75
N ASP A 386 -33.08 31.40 49.79
CA ASP A 386 -33.45 32.75 50.24
C ASP A 386 -34.12 33.61 49.15
N THR A 387 -34.09 33.16 47.88
CA THR A 387 -34.52 33.98 46.73
C THR A 387 -35.79 33.47 46.06
N ALA A 388 -35.92 32.15 45.86
CA ALA A 388 -37.02 31.56 45.09
C ALA A 388 -38.11 30.90 45.96
N GLY A 389 -37.77 30.55 47.21
CA GLY A 389 -38.65 29.79 48.10
C GLY A 389 -38.94 28.36 47.60
N PRO A 390 -39.72 27.56 48.36
CA PRO A 390 -39.98 26.16 48.01
C PRO A 390 -40.87 25.99 46.76
N GLU A 391 -40.44 25.16 45.79
CA GLU A 391 -41.24 24.78 44.63
C GLU A 391 -42.13 23.56 44.94
N GLU A 392 -43.46 23.71 44.84
CA GLU A 392 -44.36 22.57 45.03
C GLU A 392 -44.24 21.54 43.89
N MET A 393 -43.99 20.29 44.26
CA MET A 393 -43.89 19.16 43.33
C MET A 393 -45.28 18.63 42.94
N LYS A 394 -46.02 19.42 42.15
CA LYS A 394 -47.45 19.23 41.85
C LYS A 394 -47.77 18.00 41.00
N TYR A 395 -46.86 17.61 40.10
CA TYR A 395 -47.12 16.61 39.07
C TYR A 395 -46.62 15.21 39.49
N PRO A 396 -47.50 14.25 39.80
CA PRO A 396 -47.10 12.96 40.36
C PRO A 396 -46.22 12.12 39.41
N HIS A 397 -46.41 12.27 38.10
CA HIS A 397 -45.66 11.55 37.07
C HIS A 397 -44.35 12.24 36.65
N LYS A 398 -44.07 13.46 37.14
CA LYS A 398 -42.83 14.18 36.81
C LYS A 398 -41.66 13.46 37.48
N GLN A 399 -40.58 13.25 36.72
CA GLN A 399 -39.37 12.61 37.26
C GLN A 399 -38.55 13.62 38.08
N LEU A 400 -37.91 13.14 39.14
CA LEU A 400 -37.23 14.00 40.12
C LEU A 400 -36.05 14.80 39.51
N TYR A 401 -35.33 14.26 38.53
CA TYR A 401 -34.21 14.97 37.89
C TYR A 401 -34.65 16.27 37.20
N SER A 402 -35.93 16.41 36.84
CA SER A 402 -36.43 17.62 36.20
C SER A 402 -36.57 18.82 37.16
N TYR A 403 -36.31 18.62 38.45
CA TYR A 403 -36.13 19.67 39.43
C TYR A 403 -34.65 20.01 39.67
N ASN A 404 -33.72 19.42 38.91
CA ASN A 404 -32.26 19.59 39.07
C ASN A 404 -31.73 19.29 40.49
N ILE A 405 -32.38 18.36 41.19
CA ILE A 405 -32.05 18.00 42.57
C ILE A 405 -30.60 17.54 42.68
N SER A 406 -29.85 18.21 43.56
CA SER A 406 -28.44 17.96 43.85
C SER A 406 -28.26 17.49 45.30
N SER A 407 -27.10 16.91 45.59
CA SER A 407 -26.78 16.50 46.96
C SER A 407 -26.63 17.73 47.86
N GLY A 408 -27.39 17.79 48.95
CA GLY A 408 -27.45 18.95 49.86
C GLY A 408 -28.79 19.70 49.83
N ASP A 409 -29.59 19.50 48.78
CA ASP A 409 -30.93 20.08 48.67
C ASP A 409 -31.92 19.53 49.71
N GLU A 410 -33.06 20.20 49.85
CA GLU A 410 -34.11 19.84 50.80
C GLU A 410 -35.46 19.56 50.11
N ILE A 411 -36.20 18.58 50.62
CA ILE A 411 -37.61 18.32 50.27
C ILE A 411 -38.44 18.38 51.55
N ILE A 412 -39.33 19.37 51.60
CA ILE A 412 -40.27 19.59 52.69
C ILE A 412 -41.55 18.80 52.42
N ILE A 413 -42.04 18.10 53.44
CA ILE A 413 -43.21 17.23 53.40
C ILE A 413 -44.28 17.83 54.31
N ASP A 414 -45.39 18.25 53.71
CA ASP A 414 -46.55 18.78 54.44
C ASP A 414 -47.78 17.88 54.31
N TYR A 415 -48.60 17.90 55.35
CA TYR A 415 -49.92 17.27 55.34
C TYR A 415 -50.90 18.11 54.51
N LYS A 416 -51.59 17.45 53.57
CA LYS A 416 -52.47 18.09 52.56
C LYS A 416 -53.72 18.74 53.13
#